data_AF-A0A9X9T7H8-F1
#
_entry.id   AF-A0A9X9T7H8-F1
#
_cell.length_a   1.000
_cell.length_b   1.000
_cell.length_c   1.000
_cell.angle_alpha   90.00
_cell.angle_beta   90.00
_cell.angle_gamma   90.00
#
_symmetry.space_group_name_H-M   'P 1'
#
loop_
_entity.id
_entity.type
_entity.pdbx_description
1 polymer ?
#
loop_
_entity_poly.entity_id
_entity_poly.type
_entity_poly.pdbx_seq_one_letter_code
_entity_poly.pdbx_strand_id
1 'polypeptide(L)'
;MKQDILFVCNHNAGRSQMAEAYMNTRYGERYAAFSAGNYPSASMSEYTIRVMEEAGIVMTGHSPKPLTSFMGRQFDTIARLCDCSGTCPVLPPARRVIDHPFPDPSEFVGSDGDIMAGFRHVRDLVFAWVDEIFGVAAGVRITWQRPEGPMPPAILCSDTGRQLQDVIHDICLQLTNRGIPCTIAEEDGPLQLSFNGVPFEEIVPIYIPKSCSMCGSCDGSEGECAGGRRYEGIPESVVRLAGMRAAGLK
;
A
#
# COMPACT_ATOMS: atom_id res chain seq x y z
N MET A 1 0.01 -19.86 -2.81
CA MET A 1 0.96 -20.03 -3.93
C MET A 1 1.53 -18.65 -4.23
N LYS A 2 2.85 -18.50 -4.34
CA LYS A 2 3.48 -17.19 -4.59
C LYS A 2 3.21 -16.75 -6.03
N GLN A 3 3.06 -15.45 -6.26
CA GLN A 3 2.97 -14.89 -7.61
C GLN A 3 4.36 -14.68 -8.18
N ASP A 4 4.56 -15.13 -9.42
CA ASP A 4 5.85 -14.99 -10.11
C ASP A 4 5.93 -13.62 -10.80
N ILE A 5 6.95 -12.84 -10.47
CA ILE A 5 7.20 -11.51 -11.04
C ILE A 5 8.56 -11.47 -11.74
N LEU A 6 8.61 -10.93 -12.95
CA LEU A 6 9.85 -10.70 -13.69
C LEU A 6 10.10 -9.20 -13.90
N PHE A 7 11.17 -8.67 -13.33
CA PHE A 7 11.66 -7.31 -13.57
C PHE A 7 12.63 -7.30 -14.75
N VAL A 8 12.30 -6.53 -15.79
CA VAL A 8 13.09 -6.46 -17.03
C VAL A 8 13.71 -5.08 -17.16
N CYS A 9 15.01 -5.03 -17.42
CA CYS A 9 15.65 -3.82 -17.92
C CYS A 9 16.64 -4.16 -19.05
N ASN A 10 17.42 -3.19 -19.53
CA ASN A 10 18.40 -3.43 -20.59
C ASN A 10 19.56 -4.32 -20.09
N HIS A 11 20.32 -3.85 -19.10
CA HIS A 11 21.58 -4.49 -18.70
C HIS A 11 21.49 -5.46 -17.51
N ASN A 12 20.37 -5.46 -16.79
CA ASN A 12 20.16 -6.29 -15.59
C ASN A 12 21.31 -6.23 -14.57
N ALA A 13 21.85 -5.03 -14.36
CA ALA A 13 22.95 -4.77 -13.44
C ALA A 13 22.65 -3.68 -12.40
N GLY A 14 21.45 -3.06 -12.46
CA GLY A 14 21.03 -1.96 -11.58
C GLY A 14 19.55 -2.06 -11.22
N ARG A 15 18.70 -1.21 -11.82
CA ARG A 15 17.24 -1.11 -11.58
C ARG A 15 16.52 -2.45 -11.33
N SER A 16 16.62 -3.40 -12.27
CA SER A 16 15.90 -4.69 -12.14
C SER A 16 16.49 -5.63 -11.09
N GLN A 17 17.79 -5.52 -10.79
CA GLN A 17 18.42 -6.26 -9.69
C GLN A 17 18.00 -5.71 -8.34
N MET A 18 17.97 -4.38 -8.20
CA MET A 18 17.47 -3.70 -7.00
C MET A 18 16.02 -4.12 -6.73
N ALA A 19 15.18 -4.13 -7.78
CA ALA A 19 13.78 -4.55 -7.68
C ALA A 19 13.63 -6.02 -7.27
N GLU A 20 14.37 -6.95 -7.90
CA GLU A 20 14.33 -8.39 -7.54
C GLU A 20 14.71 -8.61 -6.07
N ALA A 21 15.85 -8.06 -5.66
CA ALA A 21 16.37 -8.26 -4.31
C ALA A 21 15.46 -7.62 -3.25
N TYR A 22 14.98 -6.39 -3.49
CA TYR A 22 14.04 -5.73 -2.58
C TYR A 22 12.73 -6.50 -2.46
N MET A 23 12.15 -6.92 -3.59
CA MET A 23 10.89 -7.64 -3.63
C MET A 23 10.96 -8.98 -2.91
N ASN A 24 12.03 -9.75 -3.14
CA ASN A 24 12.24 -11.03 -2.46
C ASN A 24 12.50 -10.85 -0.97
N THR A 25 13.23 -9.80 -0.57
CA THR A 25 13.50 -9.51 0.84
C THR A 25 12.24 -9.05 1.58
N ARG A 26 11.49 -8.12 0.99
CA ARG A 26 10.38 -7.43 1.67
C ARG A 26 9.05 -8.15 1.53
N TYR A 27 8.83 -8.82 0.40
CA TYR A 27 7.55 -9.44 0.03
C TYR A 27 7.69 -10.90 -0.43
N GLY A 28 8.82 -11.55 -0.12
CA GLY A 28 9.13 -12.91 -0.54
C GLY A 28 8.11 -13.97 -0.11
N GLU A 29 7.31 -13.74 0.92
CA GLU A 29 6.23 -14.66 1.31
C GLU A 29 5.08 -14.71 0.31
N ARG A 30 4.86 -13.62 -0.46
CA ARG A 30 3.76 -13.49 -1.42
C ARG A 30 4.22 -13.61 -2.86
N TYR A 31 5.46 -13.21 -3.14
CA TYR A 31 5.99 -13.13 -4.48
C TYR A 31 7.31 -13.89 -4.60
N ALA A 32 7.52 -14.46 -5.78
CA ALA A 32 8.83 -14.91 -6.21
C ALA A 32 9.29 -13.97 -7.33
N ALA A 33 10.23 -13.09 -7.01
CA ALA A 33 10.76 -12.12 -7.95
C ALA A 33 11.99 -12.65 -8.67
N PHE A 34 12.08 -12.33 -9.95
CA PHE A 34 13.17 -12.63 -10.86
C PHE A 34 13.52 -11.36 -11.63
N SER A 35 14.75 -11.27 -12.14
CA SER A 35 15.13 -10.21 -13.06
C SER A 35 15.89 -10.70 -14.28
N ALA A 36 15.79 -9.92 -15.35
CA ALA A 36 16.45 -10.21 -16.61
C ALA A 36 16.82 -8.95 -17.40
N GLY A 37 17.78 -9.13 -18.30
CA GLY A 37 18.30 -8.12 -19.21
C GLY A 37 18.01 -8.46 -20.66
N ASN A 38 17.68 -7.47 -21.48
CA ASN A 38 17.68 -7.63 -22.94
C ASN A 38 19.12 -7.80 -23.47
N TYR A 39 20.05 -7.02 -22.92
CA TYR A 39 21.48 -7.05 -23.20
C TYR A 39 22.24 -7.12 -21.86
N PRO A 40 22.19 -8.26 -21.14
CA PRO A 40 22.71 -8.33 -19.79
C PRO A 40 24.21 -7.98 -19.75
N SER A 41 24.60 -7.19 -18.75
CA SER A 41 26.00 -6.87 -18.47
C SER A 41 26.80 -8.13 -18.15
N ALA A 42 28.10 -8.10 -18.41
CA ALA A 42 29.01 -9.20 -18.02
C ALA A 42 29.12 -9.37 -16.50
N SER A 43 28.90 -8.29 -15.73
CA SER A 43 28.99 -8.29 -14.27
C SER A 43 27.99 -7.33 -13.62
N MET A 44 27.72 -7.57 -12.34
CA MET A 44 26.95 -6.67 -11.48
C MET A 44 27.69 -5.34 -11.30
N SER A 45 26.96 -4.24 -11.25
CA SER A 45 27.53 -2.94 -10.89
C SER A 45 27.91 -2.91 -9.41
N GLU A 46 29.16 -2.52 -9.09
CA GLU A 46 29.62 -2.36 -7.70
C GLU A 46 28.77 -1.34 -6.92
N TYR A 47 28.33 -0.27 -7.59
CA TYR A 47 27.49 0.76 -6.98
C TYR A 47 26.12 0.20 -6.60
N THR A 48 25.56 -0.70 -7.41
CA THR A 48 24.30 -1.40 -7.07
C THR A 48 24.48 -2.25 -5.82
N ILE A 49 25.58 -2.98 -5.71
CA ILE A 49 25.87 -3.78 -4.51
C ILE A 49 25.96 -2.88 -3.29
N ARG A 50 26.78 -1.82 -3.36
CA ARG A 50 26.99 -0.86 -2.25
C ARG A 50 25.68 -0.22 -1.78
N VAL A 51 24.82 0.28 -2.68
CA VAL A 51 23.57 0.94 -2.25
C VAL A 51 22.53 -0.03 -1.70
N MET A 52 22.56 -1.30 -2.12
CA MET A 52 21.67 -2.33 -1.56
C MET A 52 22.16 -2.80 -0.19
N GLU A 53 23.48 -2.92 -0.01
CA GLU A 53 24.10 -3.19 1.30
C GLU A 53 23.82 -2.08 2.32
N GLU A 54 23.85 -0.81 1.90
CA GLU A 54 23.42 0.33 2.73
C GLU A 54 21.97 0.18 3.24
N ALA A 55 21.11 -0.46 2.45
CA ALA A 55 19.73 -0.75 2.81
C ALA A 55 19.57 -2.08 3.58
N GLY A 56 20.66 -2.77 3.90
CA GLY A 56 20.66 -4.06 4.61
C GLY A 56 20.21 -5.24 3.74
N ILE A 57 20.24 -5.12 2.41
CA ILE A 57 19.80 -6.15 1.48
C ILE A 57 21.00 -6.86 0.86
N VAL A 58 21.05 -8.18 1.05
CA VAL A 58 22.15 -9.01 0.58
C VAL A 58 22.00 -9.29 -0.92
N MET A 59 23.02 -8.96 -1.71
CA MET A 59 23.07 -9.20 -3.16
C MET A 59 23.85 -10.47 -3.56
N THR A 60 24.27 -11.28 -2.59
CA THR A 60 25.05 -12.50 -2.85
C THR A 60 24.24 -13.48 -3.69
N GLY A 61 24.83 -13.99 -4.78
CA GLY A 61 24.16 -14.91 -5.72
C GLY A 61 23.32 -14.21 -6.80
N HIS A 62 23.21 -12.89 -6.77
CA HIS A 62 22.63 -12.12 -7.88
C HIS A 62 23.65 -11.96 -9.00
N SER A 63 23.18 -12.10 -10.24
CA SER A 63 23.98 -11.89 -11.44
C SER A 63 23.08 -11.40 -12.58
N PRO A 64 23.61 -10.65 -13.55
CA PRO A 64 22.89 -10.35 -14.78
C PRO A 64 22.54 -11.64 -15.53
N LYS A 65 21.31 -11.75 -16.01
CA LYS A 65 20.76 -12.91 -16.69
C LYS A 65 20.07 -12.46 -17.99
N PRO A 66 20.22 -13.20 -19.10
CA PRO A 66 19.51 -12.85 -20.33
C PRO A 66 18.04 -13.21 -20.21
N LEU A 67 17.18 -12.40 -20.83
CA LEU A 67 15.73 -12.62 -20.90
C LEU A 67 15.37 -13.97 -21.53
N THR A 68 16.20 -14.48 -22.44
CA THR A 68 16.03 -15.80 -23.07
C THR A 68 15.98 -16.95 -22.06
N SER A 69 16.62 -16.80 -20.89
CA SER A 69 16.57 -17.79 -19.81
C SER A 69 15.16 -18.05 -19.27
N PHE A 70 14.23 -17.13 -19.53
CA PHE A 70 12.89 -17.12 -18.96
C PHE A 70 11.79 -17.41 -19.98
N MET A 71 12.12 -17.61 -21.26
CA MET A 71 11.14 -17.78 -22.35
C MET A 71 10.24 -19.02 -22.22
N GLY A 72 10.69 -20.05 -21.48
CA GLY A 72 9.91 -21.25 -21.21
C GLY A 72 9.01 -21.15 -19.97
N ARG A 73 8.99 -20.02 -19.28
CA ARG A 73 8.25 -19.82 -18.02
C ARG A 73 7.11 -18.84 -18.20
N GLN A 74 5.98 -19.13 -17.55
CA GLN A 74 4.86 -18.21 -17.45
C GLN A 74 4.97 -17.39 -16.16
N PHE A 75 4.80 -16.08 -16.27
CA PHE A 75 4.79 -15.16 -15.13
C PHE A 75 3.39 -14.63 -14.84
N ASP A 76 3.12 -14.26 -13.59
CA ASP A 76 1.90 -13.52 -13.26
C ASP A 76 2.05 -12.06 -13.68
N THR A 77 3.21 -11.46 -13.42
CA THR A 77 3.49 -10.06 -13.79
C THR A 77 4.90 -9.90 -14.39
N ILE A 78 5.01 -9.14 -15.47
CA ILE A 78 6.28 -8.61 -15.97
C ILE A 78 6.30 -7.10 -15.75
N ALA A 79 7.37 -6.58 -15.16
CA ALA A 79 7.59 -5.15 -14.95
C ALA A 79 8.80 -4.68 -15.76
N ARG A 80 8.57 -3.84 -16.78
CA ARG A 80 9.63 -3.21 -17.57
C ARG A 80 10.05 -1.90 -16.90
N LEU A 81 11.34 -1.84 -16.54
CA LEU A 81 11.93 -0.76 -15.73
C LEU A 81 12.81 0.21 -16.53
N CYS A 82 12.95 -0.02 -17.84
CA CYS A 82 13.67 0.87 -18.75
C CYS A 82 12.76 1.24 -19.91
N ASP A 83 12.99 2.42 -20.47
CA ASP A 83 12.33 2.79 -21.72
C ASP A 83 12.83 1.90 -22.87
N CYS A 84 11.91 1.53 -23.75
CA CYS A 84 12.20 0.74 -24.94
C CYS A 84 12.44 1.73 -26.10
N SER A 85 13.56 2.44 -26.06
CA SER A 85 13.92 3.49 -27.04
C SER A 85 14.33 2.94 -28.44
N GLY A 86 13.80 1.78 -28.84
CA GLY A 86 14.10 1.14 -30.11
C GLY A 86 13.35 -0.20 -30.30
N THR A 87 14.03 -1.32 -30.05
CA THR A 87 13.43 -2.65 -30.14
C THR A 87 12.94 -3.12 -28.78
N CYS A 88 11.63 -3.18 -28.58
CA CYS A 88 11.05 -3.82 -27.40
C CYS A 88 11.51 -5.29 -27.34
N PRO A 89 12.06 -5.76 -26.21
CA PRO A 89 12.43 -7.16 -26.07
C PRO A 89 11.22 -8.07 -26.22
N VAL A 90 11.41 -9.23 -26.83
CA VAL A 90 10.40 -10.30 -26.80
C VAL A 90 10.30 -10.80 -25.37
N LEU A 91 9.13 -10.57 -24.75
CA LEU A 91 8.87 -10.96 -23.37
C LEU A 91 8.37 -12.41 -23.29
N PRO A 92 8.65 -13.11 -22.18
CA PRO A 92 7.98 -14.37 -21.89
C PRO A 92 6.46 -14.18 -21.67
N PRO A 93 5.66 -15.26 -21.70
CA PRO A 93 4.23 -15.17 -21.43
C PRO A 93 3.94 -14.64 -20.03
N ALA A 94 3.08 -13.64 -19.93
CA ALA A 94 2.64 -13.08 -18.65
C ALA A 94 1.15 -12.74 -18.64
N ARG A 95 0.53 -12.84 -17.46
CA ARG A 95 -0.87 -12.43 -17.26
C ARG A 95 -1.02 -10.91 -17.24
N ARG A 96 -0.01 -10.21 -16.73
CA ARG A 96 0.03 -8.74 -16.64
C ARG A 96 1.41 -8.23 -17.02
N VAL A 97 1.44 -7.09 -17.73
CA VAL A 97 2.67 -6.35 -18.02
C VAL A 97 2.51 -4.93 -17.47
N ILE A 98 3.54 -4.42 -16.81
CA ILE A 98 3.60 -3.07 -16.23
C ILE A 98 4.83 -2.36 -16.77
N ASP A 99 4.65 -1.11 -17.17
CA ASP A 99 5.72 -0.25 -17.65
C ASP A 99 5.96 0.89 -16.66
N HIS A 100 7.17 0.94 -16.13
CA HIS A 100 7.57 2.00 -15.21
C HIS A 100 9.06 2.30 -15.37
N PRO A 101 9.43 3.12 -16.37
CA PRO A 101 10.84 3.42 -16.64
C PRO A 101 11.43 4.28 -15.51
N PHE A 102 12.58 3.84 -14.98
CA PHE A 102 13.39 4.63 -14.05
C PHE A 102 14.61 5.24 -14.77
N PRO A 103 15.16 6.37 -14.27
CA PRO A 103 16.42 6.92 -14.74
C PRO A 103 17.52 5.86 -14.77
N ASP A 104 18.41 5.89 -15.78
CA ASP A 104 19.50 4.93 -15.85
C ASP A 104 20.62 5.33 -14.90
N PRO A 105 20.93 4.54 -13.85
CA PRO A 105 21.96 4.93 -12.91
C PRO A 105 23.37 5.01 -13.52
N SER A 106 23.60 4.43 -14.71
CA SER A 106 24.87 4.60 -15.43
C SER A 106 25.05 5.97 -16.09
N GLU A 107 24.01 6.80 -16.16
CA GLU A 107 24.09 8.16 -16.70
C GLU A 107 24.68 9.16 -15.69
N PHE A 108 24.71 8.80 -14.40
CA PHE A 108 25.34 9.63 -13.38
C PHE A 108 26.86 9.59 -13.54
N VAL A 109 27.46 10.74 -13.81
CA VAL A 109 28.90 10.95 -13.97
C VAL A 109 29.40 11.94 -12.92
N GLY A 110 30.65 11.79 -12.47
CA GLY A 110 31.22 12.69 -11.47
C GLY A 110 32.15 11.95 -10.51
N SER A 111 32.23 12.44 -9.28
CA SER A 111 32.95 11.77 -8.20
C SER A 111 32.25 10.47 -7.76
N ASP A 112 32.95 9.60 -7.02
CA ASP A 112 32.34 8.40 -6.41
C ASP A 112 31.08 8.74 -5.59
N GLY A 113 31.11 9.90 -4.91
CA GLY A 113 29.97 10.41 -4.14
C GLY A 113 28.77 10.78 -5.01
N ASP A 114 29.00 11.41 -6.18
CA ASP A 114 27.93 11.80 -7.10
C ASP A 114 27.27 10.57 -7.74
N ILE A 115 28.08 9.59 -8.14
CA ILE A 115 27.60 8.31 -8.68
C ILE A 115 26.78 7.58 -7.61
N MET A 116 27.32 7.45 -6.39
CA MET A 116 26.60 6.83 -5.28
C MET A 116 25.27 7.54 -4.96
N ALA A 117 25.23 8.87 -4.99
CA ALA A 117 24.00 9.63 -4.78
C ALA A 117 22.94 9.33 -5.87
N GLY A 118 23.36 9.23 -7.14
CA GLY A 118 22.49 8.83 -8.24
C GLY A 118 21.94 7.41 -8.09
N PHE A 119 22.79 6.45 -7.71
CA PHE A 119 22.36 5.07 -7.44
C PHE A 119 21.39 4.98 -6.24
N ARG A 120 21.62 5.75 -5.17
CA ARG A 120 20.69 5.83 -4.02
C ARG A 120 19.34 6.40 -4.45
N HIS A 121 19.34 7.47 -5.25
CA HIS A 121 18.11 8.05 -5.77
C HIS A 121 17.29 7.03 -6.57
N VAL A 122 17.93 6.30 -7.48
CA VAL A 122 17.25 5.25 -8.26
C VAL A 122 16.77 4.09 -7.37
N ARG A 123 17.58 3.66 -6.40
CA ARG A 123 17.18 2.64 -5.42
C ARG A 123 15.90 3.05 -4.69
N ASP A 124 15.86 4.28 -4.17
CA ASP A 124 14.74 4.76 -3.37
C ASP A 124 13.46 4.90 -4.22
N LEU A 125 13.60 5.33 -5.49
CA LEU A 125 12.49 5.32 -6.44
C LEU A 125 11.96 3.91 -6.72
N VAL A 126 12.86 2.94 -6.94
CA VAL A 126 12.49 1.54 -7.16
C VAL A 126 11.77 0.97 -5.94
N PHE A 127 12.27 1.23 -4.73
CA PHE A 127 11.67 0.71 -3.50
C PHE A 127 10.27 1.29 -3.29
N ALA A 128 10.14 2.63 -3.38
CA ALA A 128 8.86 3.30 -3.23
C ALA A 128 7.82 2.79 -4.23
N TRP A 129 8.21 2.61 -5.49
CA TRP A 129 7.32 2.07 -6.51
C TRP A 129 6.96 0.61 -6.27
N VAL A 130 7.91 -0.23 -5.85
CA VAL A 130 7.62 -1.63 -5.49
C VAL A 130 6.63 -1.68 -4.33
N ASP A 131 6.78 -0.81 -3.34
CA ASP A 131 5.87 -0.70 -2.20
C ASP A 131 4.48 -0.22 -2.64
N GLU A 132 4.41 0.78 -3.53
CA GLU A 132 3.14 1.28 -4.05
C GLU A 132 2.37 0.22 -4.86
N ILE A 133 3.06 -0.51 -5.73
CA ILE A 133 2.43 -1.41 -6.70
C ILE A 133 2.20 -2.82 -6.14
N PHE A 134 3.14 -3.32 -5.34
CA PHE A 134 3.14 -4.70 -4.85
C PHE A 134 3.11 -4.80 -3.32
N GLY A 135 3.27 -3.68 -2.61
CA GLY A 135 2.95 -3.64 -1.20
C GLY A 135 1.53 -4.13 -0.98
N VAL A 136 1.32 -4.88 0.10
CA VAL A 136 -0.02 -4.84 0.70
C VAL A 136 -0.18 -3.40 1.14
N ALA A 137 -1.28 -2.75 0.78
CA ALA A 137 -1.80 -1.69 1.62
C ALA A 137 -1.59 -2.13 3.07
N ALA A 138 -0.74 -1.42 3.82
CA ALA A 138 -0.39 -1.79 5.19
C ALA A 138 -1.67 -2.24 5.87
N GLY A 139 -1.74 -3.54 6.21
CA GLY A 139 -3.00 -4.19 6.53
C GLY A 139 -3.80 -3.33 7.50
N VAL A 140 -5.08 -3.14 7.24
CA VAL A 140 -5.86 -2.15 7.97
C VAL A 140 -6.18 -2.70 9.36
N ARG A 141 -5.57 -2.11 10.38
CA ARG A 141 -6.02 -2.29 11.76
C ARG A 141 -7.11 -1.28 12.07
N ILE A 142 -8.33 -1.75 12.25
CA ILE A 142 -9.43 -0.92 12.73
C ILE A 142 -9.49 -1.09 14.24
N THR A 143 -9.22 -0.01 14.98
CA THR A 143 -9.39 0.01 16.44
C THR A 143 -10.63 0.82 16.77
N TRP A 144 -11.46 0.25 17.63
CA TRP A 144 -12.70 0.87 18.08
C TRP A 144 -12.79 0.84 19.61
N GLN A 145 -13.08 1.99 20.21
CA GLN A 145 -13.26 2.13 21.65
C GLN A 145 -14.75 2.18 22.01
N ARG A 146 -15.17 1.26 22.88
CA ARG A 146 -16.54 1.12 23.35
C ARG A 146 -16.75 1.92 24.65
N PRO A 147 -17.73 2.86 24.69
CA PRO A 147 -18.07 3.60 25.89
C PRO A 147 -18.46 2.71 27.07
N GLU A 148 -17.91 2.98 28.26
CA GLU A 148 -18.31 2.32 29.51
C GLU A 148 -19.73 2.72 29.95
N GLY A 149 -20.59 1.75 30.28
CA GLY A 149 -21.96 2.00 30.78
C GLY A 149 -22.87 0.77 30.81
N PRO A 150 -24.01 0.80 31.54
CA PRO A 150 -24.90 -0.36 31.70
C PRO A 150 -25.61 -0.71 30.38
N MET A 151 -25.09 -1.73 29.70
CA MET A 151 -25.57 -2.36 28.45
C MET A 151 -25.78 -1.39 27.25
N PRO A 152 -25.16 -1.68 26.10
CA PRO A 152 -24.66 -0.63 25.24
C PRO A 152 -25.77 0.08 24.45
N PRO A 153 -25.66 1.39 24.18
CA PRO A 153 -26.32 1.95 23.01
C PRO A 153 -25.66 1.30 21.79
N ALA A 154 -26.42 0.51 21.02
CA ALA A 154 -25.98 0.13 19.68
C ALA A 154 -25.69 1.43 18.92
N ILE A 155 -24.42 1.65 18.55
CA ILE A 155 -24.07 2.87 17.85
C ILE A 155 -24.51 2.68 16.42
N LEU A 156 -25.57 3.39 16.05
CA LEU A 156 -26.18 3.25 14.74
C LEU A 156 -25.56 4.27 13.80
N CYS A 157 -25.23 3.83 12.59
CA CYS A 157 -24.90 4.72 11.50
C CYS A 157 -26.12 5.61 11.18
N SER A 158 -25.90 6.90 11.00
CA SER A 158 -26.99 7.89 10.90
C SER A 158 -27.83 7.75 9.62
N ASP A 159 -27.24 7.24 8.55
CA ASP A 159 -27.86 7.09 7.23
C ASP A 159 -28.58 5.74 7.06
N THR A 160 -28.03 4.64 7.60
CA THR A 160 -28.57 3.28 7.41
C THR A 160 -29.25 2.69 8.65
N GLY A 161 -28.99 3.25 9.84
CA GLY A 161 -29.46 2.67 11.11
C GLY A 161 -28.80 1.34 11.46
N ARG A 162 -27.80 0.89 10.69
CA ARG A 162 -27.03 -0.33 10.98
C ARG A 162 -26.08 -0.11 12.14
N GLN A 163 -25.74 -1.18 12.85
CA GLN A 163 -24.78 -1.10 13.94
C GLN A 163 -23.39 -0.86 13.37
N LEU A 164 -22.63 0.06 13.96
CA LEU A 164 -21.30 0.42 13.51
C LEU A 164 -20.36 -0.80 13.49
N GLN A 165 -20.49 -1.72 14.45
CA GLN A 165 -19.75 -2.98 14.45
C GLN A 165 -19.97 -3.80 13.17
N ASP A 166 -21.20 -3.88 12.67
CA ASP A 166 -21.52 -4.62 11.45
C ASP A 166 -20.87 -3.96 10.23
N VAL A 167 -20.85 -2.63 10.22
CA VAL A 167 -20.21 -1.84 9.17
C VAL A 167 -18.69 -2.03 9.19
N ILE A 168 -18.06 -1.98 10.37
CA ILE A 168 -16.62 -2.23 10.54
C ILE A 168 -16.26 -3.64 10.07
N HIS A 169 -17.08 -4.63 10.44
CA HIS A 169 -16.88 -6.02 10.02
C HIS A 169 -16.99 -6.18 8.50
N ASP A 170 -18.01 -5.58 7.88
CA ASP A 170 -18.18 -5.57 6.43
C ASP A 170 -16.99 -4.94 5.69
N ILE A 171 -16.47 -3.82 6.19
CA ILE A 171 -15.28 -3.17 5.63
C ILE A 171 -14.09 -4.13 5.69
N CYS A 172 -13.88 -4.76 6.85
CA CYS A 172 -12.77 -5.68 7.04
C CYS A 172 -12.86 -6.90 6.11
N LEU A 173 -14.06 -7.46 5.92
CA LEU A 173 -14.33 -8.52 4.97
C LEU A 173 -14.08 -8.07 3.52
N GLN A 174 -14.53 -6.87 3.14
CA GLN A 174 -14.29 -6.31 1.81
C GLN A 174 -12.80 -6.13 1.51
N LEU A 175 -12.03 -5.62 2.48
CA LEU A 175 -10.58 -5.47 2.37
C LEU A 175 -9.88 -6.83 2.25
N THR A 176 -10.28 -7.79 3.09
CA THR A 176 -9.72 -9.15 3.07
C THR A 176 -9.99 -9.85 1.74
N ASN A 177 -11.21 -9.71 1.19
CA ASN A 177 -11.57 -10.26 -0.13
C ASN A 177 -10.77 -9.62 -1.28
N ARG A 178 -10.22 -8.42 -1.08
CA ARG A 178 -9.31 -7.74 -2.01
C ARG A 178 -7.83 -8.10 -1.77
N GLY A 179 -7.55 -9.03 -0.85
CA GLY A 179 -6.19 -9.44 -0.50
C GLY A 179 -5.46 -8.46 0.42
N ILE A 180 -6.19 -7.52 1.05
CA ILE A 180 -5.65 -6.57 2.03
C ILE A 180 -5.96 -7.13 3.43
N PRO A 181 -4.94 -7.54 4.21
CA PRO A 181 -5.14 -8.01 5.57
C PRO A 181 -5.86 -6.95 6.40
N CYS A 182 -6.87 -7.34 7.15
CA CYS A 182 -7.56 -6.44 8.06
C CYS A 182 -7.75 -7.11 9.42
N THR A 183 -7.53 -6.36 10.49
CA THR A 183 -7.71 -6.81 11.88
C THR A 183 -8.58 -5.80 12.62
N ILE A 184 -9.52 -6.27 13.41
CA ILE A 184 -10.37 -5.43 14.26
C ILE A 184 -9.93 -5.62 15.71
N ALA A 185 -9.73 -4.51 16.43
CA ALA A 185 -9.47 -4.49 17.86
C ALA A 185 -10.55 -3.67 18.57
N GLU A 186 -11.14 -4.24 19.63
CA GLU A 186 -12.10 -3.58 20.49
C GLU A 186 -11.45 -3.30 21.85
N GLU A 187 -11.53 -2.06 22.30
CA GLU A 187 -11.00 -1.60 23.59
C GLU A 187 -12.11 -0.90 24.39
N ASP A 188 -12.04 -0.92 25.72
CA ASP A 188 -12.94 -0.14 26.57
C ASP A 188 -12.42 1.30 26.66
N GLY A 189 -13.30 2.30 26.49
CA GLY A 189 -12.87 3.70 26.49
C GLY A 189 -13.90 4.68 25.92
N PRO A 190 -13.58 5.99 25.87
CA PRO A 190 -14.44 6.96 25.19
C PRO A 190 -14.60 6.58 23.71
N LEU A 191 -15.71 7.00 23.10
CA LEU A 191 -16.00 6.69 21.71
C LEU A 191 -14.88 7.17 20.77
N GLN A 192 -14.09 6.25 20.22
CA GLN A 192 -13.06 6.55 19.22
C GLN A 192 -12.98 5.46 18.17
N LEU A 193 -12.86 5.86 16.91
CA LEU A 193 -12.57 4.99 15.78
C LEU A 193 -11.24 5.41 15.17
N SER A 194 -10.35 4.46 14.94
CA SER A 194 -9.07 4.72 14.26
C SER A 194 -8.76 3.61 13.26
N PHE A 195 -8.02 3.98 12.21
CA PHE A 195 -7.52 3.05 11.22
C PHE A 195 -6.00 3.20 11.16
N ASN A 196 -5.29 2.09 11.36
CA ASN A 196 -3.83 2.06 11.44
C ASN A 196 -3.26 3.03 12.50
N GLY A 197 -4.01 3.24 13.59
CA GLY A 197 -3.66 4.19 14.66
C GLY A 197 -3.92 5.66 14.34
N VAL A 198 -4.42 5.98 13.13
CA VAL A 198 -4.85 7.33 12.76
C VAL A 198 -6.33 7.52 13.11
N PRO A 199 -6.70 8.55 13.89
CA PRO A 199 -8.10 8.84 14.21
C PRO A 199 -8.96 9.04 12.96
N PHE A 200 -10.21 8.58 13.01
CA PHE A 200 -11.18 8.66 11.91
C PHE A 200 -11.36 10.09 11.37
N GLU A 201 -11.37 11.08 12.26
CA GLU A 201 -11.53 12.51 11.96
C GLU A 201 -10.37 13.06 11.11
N GLU A 202 -9.18 12.50 11.26
CA GLU A 202 -8.00 12.88 10.47
C GLU A 202 -8.03 12.26 9.06
N ILE A 203 -8.68 11.10 8.90
CA ILE A 203 -8.78 10.39 7.62
C ILE A 203 -9.85 11.01 6.72
N VAL A 204 -10.93 11.52 7.31
CA VAL A 204 -12.02 12.19 6.60
C VAL A 204 -12.25 13.59 7.17
N PRO A 205 -11.33 14.54 6.93
CA PRO A 205 -11.36 15.88 7.53
C PRO A 205 -12.54 16.75 7.06
N ILE A 206 -13.28 16.32 6.02
CA ILE A 206 -14.49 16.99 5.54
C ILE A 206 -15.68 16.70 6.50
N TYR A 207 -15.61 15.65 7.30
CA TYR A 207 -16.65 15.30 8.28
C TYR A 207 -16.27 15.86 9.65
N ILE A 208 -16.77 17.05 9.95
CA ILE A 208 -16.85 17.55 11.33
C ILE A 208 -18.11 16.91 11.93
N PRO A 209 -18.00 16.07 12.99
CA PRO A 209 -19.18 15.65 13.73
C PRO A 209 -19.89 16.92 14.16
N LYS A 210 -21.12 17.15 13.72
CA LYS A 210 -21.90 18.26 14.25
C LYS A 210 -22.03 17.98 15.75
N SER A 211 -21.32 18.75 16.58
CA SER A 211 -21.67 18.85 17.98
C SER A 211 -23.15 19.22 18.01
N CYS A 212 -23.97 18.30 18.51
CA CYS A 212 -25.41 18.44 18.76
C CYS A 212 -25.94 19.85 18.44
N SER A 213 -26.49 20.06 17.24
CA SER A 213 -27.18 21.32 16.96
C SER A 213 -28.48 21.33 17.76
N MET A 214 -28.43 21.97 18.93
CA MET A 214 -29.61 22.52 19.58
C MET A 214 -30.33 23.46 18.61
N CYS A 215 -31.33 22.97 17.89
CA CYS A 215 -32.63 23.63 17.70
C CYS A 215 -33.46 22.91 16.62
N GLY A 216 -34.47 22.16 17.07
CA GLY A 216 -35.70 21.98 16.31
C GLY A 216 -36.79 22.64 17.14
N SER A 217 -37.12 23.90 16.81
CA SER A 217 -38.09 24.78 17.48
C SER A 217 -37.89 25.02 18.98
N CYS A 218 -37.16 26.08 19.32
CA CYS A 218 -37.30 26.74 20.62
C CYS A 218 -38.50 27.68 20.54
N ASP A 219 -39.71 27.17 20.79
CA ASP A 219 -40.81 28.05 21.19
C ASP A 219 -40.57 28.38 22.67
N GLY A 220 -40.13 29.61 22.91
CA GLY A 220 -39.62 30.12 24.18
C GLY A 220 -40.60 30.06 25.35
N SER A 221 -40.84 28.87 25.86
CA SER A 221 -41.51 28.60 27.12
C SER A 221 -40.78 27.45 27.81
N GLU A 222 -40.67 27.53 29.13
CA GLU A 222 -39.91 26.69 30.04
C GLU A 222 -40.36 25.20 30.00
N GLY A 223 -40.06 24.50 28.90
CA GLY A 223 -40.38 23.10 28.70
C GLY A 223 -39.11 22.25 28.70
N GLU A 224 -39.06 21.27 29.62
CA GLU A 224 -38.03 20.23 29.65
C GLU A 224 -37.88 19.55 28.27
N CYS A 225 -36.64 19.33 27.84
CA CYS A 225 -36.32 18.58 26.62
C CYS A 225 -36.77 17.11 26.75
N ALA A 226 -38.03 16.84 26.42
CA ALA A 226 -38.57 15.49 26.30
C ALA A 226 -38.19 14.87 24.94
N GLY A 227 -36.91 14.53 24.77
CA GLY A 227 -36.42 13.89 23.55
C GLY A 227 -35.05 13.27 23.80
N GLY A 228 -34.98 11.94 23.76
CA GLY A 228 -33.73 11.20 23.98
C GLY A 228 -32.61 11.75 23.10
N ARG A 229 -31.44 11.94 23.71
CA ARG A 229 -30.20 12.34 23.03
C ARG A 229 -29.96 11.43 21.82
N ARG A 230 -30.26 11.91 20.60
CA ARG A 230 -29.76 11.30 19.37
C ARG A 230 -28.41 11.92 19.08
N TYR A 231 -27.34 11.18 19.34
CA TYR A 231 -26.10 11.42 18.61
C TYR A 231 -26.46 11.29 17.12
N GLU A 232 -26.24 12.33 16.31
CA GLU A 232 -26.18 12.13 14.86
C GLU A 232 -24.96 11.22 14.61
N GLY A 233 -25.20 9.92 14.46
CA GLY A 233 -24.16 8.92 14.29
C GLY A 233 -23.30 9.17 13.04
N ILE A 234 -22.17 8.47 12.94
CA ILE A 234 -21.30 8.53 11.76
C ILE A 234 -22.01 7.82 10.59
N PRO A 235 -22.19 8.43 9.41
CA PRO A 235 -22.82 7.75 8.28
C PRO A 235 -21.97 6.56 7.81
N GLU A 236 -22.61 5.43 7.47
CA GLU A 236 -21.95 4.22 6.99
C GLU A 236 -21.07 4.49 5.77
N SER A 237 -21.56 5.33 4.85
CA SER A 237 -20.81 5.77 3.67
C SER A 237 -19.46 6.43 4.00
N VAL A 238 -19.39 7.18 5.10
CA VAL A 238 -18.17 7.87 5.56
C VAL A 238 -17.23 6.89 6.27
N VAL A 239 -17.76 5.96 7.07
CA VAL A 239 -16.97 4.88 7.69
C VAL A 239 -16.31 4.01 6.62
N ARG A 240 -17.06 3.66 5.57
CA ARG A 240 -16.54 2.90 4.42
C ARG A 240 -15.45 3.69 3.69
N LEU A 241 -15.65 4.98 3.45
CA LEU A 241 -14.63 5.83 2.83
C LEU A 241 -13.33 5.85 3.65
N ALA A 242 -13.42 5.98 4.97
CA ALA A 242 -12.25 5.96 5.85
C ALA A 242 -11.48 4.64 5.78
N GLY A 243 -12.19 3.50 5.81
CA GLY A 243 -11.56 2.18 5.68
C GLY A 243 -10.85 1.97 4.34
N MET A 244 -11.44 2.47 3.25
CA MET A 244 -10.83 2.42 1.92
C MET A 244 -9.59 3.30 1.83
N ARG A 245 -9.66 4.54 2.35
CA ARG A 245 -8.50 5.46 2.41
C ARG A 245 -7.36 4.91 3.26
N ALA A 246 -7.69 4.33 4.41
CA ALA A 246 -6.70 3.68 5.28
C ALA A 246 -6.02 2.47 4.61
N ALA A 247 -6.72 1.83 3.67
CA ALA A 247 -6.20 0.78 2.81
C ALA A 247 -5.48 1.32 1.55
N GLY A 248 -5.22 2.63 1.45
CA GLY A 248 -4.59 3.23 0.25
C GLY A 248 -5.43 3.12 -1.03
N LEU A 249 -6.72 2.80 -0.91
CA LEU A 249 -7.64 2.70 -2.04
C LEU A 249 -8.27 4.08 -2.32
N LYS A 250 -8.33 4.44 -3.60
CA LYS A 250 -8.99 5.67 -4.08
C LYS A 250 -10.50 5.45 -4.25
#